data_AF-A0A9P7TBB4-F1
#
_entry.id   AF-A0A9P7TBB4-F1
#
_cell.length_a   1.000
_cell.length_b   1.000
_cell.length_c   1.000
_cell.angle_alpha   90.00
_cell.angle_beta   90.00
_cell.angle_gamma   90.00
#
_symmetry.space_group_name_H-M   'P 1'
#
loop_
_entity.id
_entity.type
_entity.pdbx_description
1 polymer ?
#
loop_
_entity_poly.entity_id
_entity_poly.type
_entity_poly.pdbx_seq_one_letter_code
_entity_poly.pdbx_strand_id
1 'polypeptide(L)'
;MGTFLFGSTAPREKPARGPRVSDIRSFFKLRPKSPTTTAAMAQTLEQRRRNAKFAKEQESRMGKAEEQIKKRVKETHKSPISPIWIGVLGFIIFGGLLFEALSRMFA
;
A
#
# COMPACT_ATOMS: atom_id res chain seq x y z
N MET A 1 -4.58 -15.00 68.28
CA MET A 1 -4.00 -15.27 66.95
C MET A 1 -5.06 -15.96 66.11
N GLY A 2 -5.41 -15.37 64.97
CA GLY A 2 -6.68 -15.59 64.28
C GLY A 2 -6.80 -16.91 63.52
N THR A 3 -7.96 -17.55 63.69
CA THR A 3 -8.51 -18.60 62.82
C THR A 3 -9.11 -17.96 61.57
N PHE A 4 -8.51 -18.23 60.41
CA PHE A 4 -9.03 -17.78 59.11
C PHE A 4 -10.18 -18.68 58.64
N LEU A 5 -11.32 -18.06 58.41
CA LEU A 5 -12.57 -18.66 57.95
C LEU A 5 -12.65 -18.70 56.42
N PHE A 6 -13.08 -19.87 55.92
CA PHE A 6 -14.06 -20.05 54.85
C PHE A 6 -13.76 -19.48 53.45
N GLY A 7 -13.24 -20.34 52.56
CA GLY A 7 -13.30 -20.12 51.12
C GLY A 7 -14.70 -20.36 50.57
N SER A 8 -15.40 -19.27 50.20
CA SER A 8 -16.67 -19.32 49.48
C SER A 8 -16.41 -19.53 47.99
N THR A 9 -16.73 -20.71 47.46
CA THR A 9 -16.70 -21.01 46.02
C THR A 9 -18.00 -20.51 45.37
N ALA A 10 -17.97 -19.31 44.78
CA ALA A 10 -19.05 -18.86 43.90
C ALA A 10 -19.09 -19.70 42.61
N PRO A 11 -20.26 -20.14 42.12
CA PRO A 11 -20.34 -20.86 40.84
C PRO A 11 -20.03 -19.90 39.69
N ARG A 12 -19.01 -20.22 38.87
CA ARG A 12 -18.79 -19.50 37.60
C ARG A 12 -19.98 -19.74 36.68
N GLU A 13 -20.73 -18.68 36.34
CA GLU A 13 -21.64 -18.71 35.19
C GLU A 13 -20.83 -19.04 33.93
N LYS A 14 -21.28 -20.06 33.20
CA LYS A 14 -20.68 -20.44 31.92
C LYS A 14 -21.06 -19.37 30.89
N PRO A 15 -20.12 -18.87 30.07
CA PRO A 15 -20.44 -17.90 29.03
C PRO A 15 -21.48 -18.50 28.07
N ALA A 16 -22.49 -17.70 27.71
CA ALA A 16 -23.54 -18.11 26.79
C ALA A 16 -22.92 -18.72 25.52
N ARG A 17 -23.34 -19.95 25.19
CA ARG A 17 -22.88 -20.65 23.99
C ARG A 17 -23.25 -19.79 22.78
N GLY A 18 -22.26 -19.40 21.98
CA GLY A 18 -22.47 -18.69 20.72
C GLY A 18 -23.44 -19.44 19.80
N PRO A 19 -24.02 -18.74 18.82
CA PRO A 19 -25.02 -19.32 17.92
C PRO A 19 -24.47 -20.59 17.27
N ARG A 20 -25.28 -21.65 17.24
CA ARG A 20 -24.86 -22.93 16.67
C ARG A 20 -24.69 -22.76 15.16
N VAL A 21 -23.83 -23.55 14.55
CA VAL A 21 -23.58 -23.49 13.09
C VAL A 21 -24.87 -23.68 12.26
N SER A 22 -25.86 -24.38 12.82
CA SER A 22 -27.23 -24.48 12.28
C SER A 22 -27.96 -23.13 12.16
N ASP A 23 -27.63 -22.20 13.05
CA ASP A 23 -28.27 -20.88 13.19
C ASP A 23 -27.64 -19.84 12.25
N ILE A 24 -26.46 -20.13 11.69
CA ILE A 24 -25.78 -19.23 10.72
C ILE A 24 -26.56 -19.19 9.40
N ARG A 25 -27.15 -20.31 8.99
CA ARG A 25 -27.92 -20.40 7.75
C ARG A 25 -29.22 -19.58 7.83
N SER A 26 -29.86 -19.55 9.01
CA SER A 26 -31.00 -18.66 9.29
C SER A 26 -30.57 -17.19 9.41
N PHE A 27 -29.37 -16.92 9.93
CA PHE A 27 -28.82 -15.56 10.03
C PHE A 27 -28.60 -14.90 8.66
N PHE A 28 -28.10 -15.66 7.66
CA PHE A 28 -27.96 -15.16 6.29
C PHE A 28 -29.32 -14.94 5.61
N LYS A 29 -30.33 -15.73 5.96
CA LYS A 29 -31.68 -15.64 5.39
C LYS A 29 -32.50 -14.47 5.95
N LEU A 30 -32.13 -13.94 7.11
CA LEU A 30 -32.72 -12.75 7.72
C LEU A 30 -31.99 -11.45 7.38
N ARG A 31 -30.98 -11.48 6.51
CA ARG A 31 -30.30 -10.26 6.09
C ARG A 31 -31.29 -9.43 5.26
N PRO A 32 -31.81 -8.29 5.75
CA PRO A 32 -32.62 -7.43 4.90
C PRO A 32 -31.75 -7.04 3.71
N LYS A 33 -32.31 -7.13 2.50
CA LYS A 33 -31.66 -6.64 1.28
C LYS A 33 -31.16 -5.24 1.60
N SER A 34 -29.85 -5.05 1.60
CA SER A 34 -29.23 -3.76 1.88
C SER A 34 -29.99 -2.70 1.10
N PRO A 35 -30.41 -1.57 1.72
CA PRO A 35 -31.10 -0.53 0.99
C PRO A 35 -30.16 -0.01 -0.11
N THR A 36 -30.30 -0.56 -1.32
CA THR A 36 -29.70 -0.05 -2.55
C THR A 36 -30.56 1.10 -3.04
N THR A 37 -30.73 2.10 -2.17
CA THR A 37 -31.31 3.37 -2.54
C THR A 37 -30.42 4.42 -1.91
N THR A 38 -29.49 4.88 -2.74
CA THR A 38 -28.88 6.20 -2.71
C THR A 38 -29.94 7.24 -2.37
N ALA A 39 -30.16 7.52 -1.09
CA ALA A 39 -30.68 8.81 -0.69
C ALA A 39 -29.60 9.79 -1.16
N ALA A 40 -29.87 10.51 -2.23
CA ALA A 40 -29.02 11.56 -2.76
C ALA A 40 -28.97 12.72 -1.75
N MET A 41 -28.30 12.52 -0.61
CA MET A 41 -27.66 13.63 0.05
C MET A 41 -26.60 14.09 -0.93
N ALA A 42 -26.84 15.22 -1.60
CA ALA A 42 -25.83 15.88 -2.39
C ALA A 42 -24.62 16.08 -1.48
N GLN A 43 -23.59 15.24 -1.64
CA GLN A 43 -22.35 15.36 -0.87
C GLN A 43 -21.87 16.80 -1.05
N THR A 44 -21.66 17.49 0.07
CA THR A 44 -21.20 18.87 0.05
C THR A 44 -19.88 18.96 -0.72
N LEU A 45 -19.59 20.10 -1.33
CA LEU A 45 -18.31 20.32 -2.03
C LEU A 45 -17.11 20.05 -1.11
N GLU A 46 -17.25 20.33 0.19
CA GLU A 46 -16.26 20.04 1.21
C GLU A 46 -16.03 18.54 1.40
N GLN A 47 -17.11 17.74 1.41
CA GLN A 47 -17.02 16.29 1.52
C GLN A 47 -16.35 15.69 0.27
N ARG A 48 -16.68 16.21 -0.93
CA ARG A 48 -15.99 15.82 -2.18
C ARG A 48 -14.49 16.12 -2.11
N ARG A 49 -14.11 17.30 -1.59
CA ARG A 49 -12.71 17.69 -1.39
C ARG A 49 -12.01 16.77 -0.39
N ARG A 50 -12.64 16.40 0.73
CA ARG A 50 -12.07 15.46 1.71
C ARG A 50 -11.94 14.04 1.16
N ASN A 51 -12.95 13.54 0.45
CA ASN A 51 -12.90 12.22 -0.19
C ASN A 51 -11.78 12.17 -1.25
N ALA A 52 -11.61 13.24 -2.03
CA ALA A 52 -10.52 13.35 -3.00
C ALA A 52 -9.13 13.37 -2.33
N LYS A 53 -8.98 14.06 -1.18
CA LYS A 53 -7.72 14.05 -0.41
C LYS A 53 -7.41 12.66 0.15
N PHE A 54 -8.40 12.02 0.76
CA PHE A 54 -8.25 10.68 1.32
C PHE A 54 -7.93 9.64 0.24
N ALA A 55 -8.58 9.71 -0.92
CA ALA A 55 -8.29 8.82 -2.05
C ALA A 55 -6.85 8.96 -2.55
N LYS A 56 -6.33 10.20 -2.65
CA LYS A 56 -4.93 10.47 -3.03
C LYS A 56 -3.93 9.96 -1.99
N GLU A 57 -4.25 10.15 -0.71
CA GLU A 57 -3.41 9.68 0.40
C GLU A 57 -3.39 8.15 0.45
N GLN A 58 -4.50 7.48 0.18
CA GLN A 58 -4.56 6.02 0.11
C GLN A 58 -3.86 5.49 -1.13
N GLU A 59 -4.01 6.14 -2.29
CA GLU A 59 -3.31 5.77 -3.53
C GLU A 59 -1.78 5.80 -3.38
N SER A 60 -1.23 6.76 -2.61
CA SER A 60 0.21 6.80 -2.33
C SER A 60 0.68 5.68 -1.38
N ARG A 61 -0.20 5.20 -0.49
CA ARG A 61 0.08 4.16 0.50
C ARG A 61 -0.17 2.74 0.00
N MET A 62 -1.06 2.55 -0.97
CA MET A 62 -1.45 1.23 -1.50
C MET A 62 -0.43 0.61 -2.46
N GLY A 63 0.66 1.30 -2.78
CA GLY A 63 1.60 0.86 -3.82
C GLY A 63 1.02 1.08 -5.22
N LYS A 64 1.89 1.13 -6.23
CA LYS A 64 1.46 1.35 -7.62
C LYS A 64 0.70 0.10 -8.09
N ALA A 65 -0.48 0.29 -8.68
CA ALA A 65 -1.23 -0.81 -9.29
C ALA A 65 -0.35 -1.61 -10.24
N GLU A 66 -0.46 -2.94 -10.24
CA GLU A 66 0.40 -3.82 -11.03
C GLU A 66 0.41 -3.46 -12.52
N GLU A 67 -0.72 -2.98 -13.06
CA GLU A 67 -0.84 -2.52 -14.44
C GLU A 67 -0.02 -1.25 -14.71
N GLN A 68 0.06 -0.33 -13.74
CA GLN A 68 0.91 0.86 -13.86
C GLN A 68 2.38 0.51 -13.72
N ILE A 69 2.73 -0.49 -12.90
CA ILE A 69 4.11 -1.00 -12.81
C ILE A 69 4.51 -1.65 -14.13
N LYS A 70 3.67 -2.53 -14.69
CA LYS A 70 3.91 -3.20 -15.98
C LYS A 70 4.03 -2.20 -17.13
N LYS A 71 3.19 -1.16 -17.18
CA LYS A 71 3.33 -0.06 -18.14
C LYS A 71 4.63 0.70 -17.94
N ARG A 72 4.98 1.10 -16.71
CA ARG A 72 6.22 1.85 -16.47
C ARG A 72 7.48 1.04 -16.75
N VAL A 73 7.47 -0.28 -16.53
CA VAL A 73 8.59 -1.17 -16.86
C VAL A 73 8.73 -1.34 -18.36
N LYS A 74 7.62 -1.45 -19.10
CA LYS A 74 7.61 -1.52 -20.57
C LYS A 74 8.02 -0.20 -21.24
N GLU A 75 7.63 0.93 -20.67
CA GLU A 75 7.96 2.27 -21.18
C GLU A 75 9.39 2.71 -20.78
N THR A 76 9.85 2.30 -19.59
CA THR A 76 11.18 2.61 -19.08
C THR A 76 12.07 1.37 -19.17
N HIS A 77 12.40 0.98 -20.40
CA HIS A 77 13.51 0.06 -20.64
C HIS A 77 14.80 0.74 -20.17
N LYS A 78 15.24 0.41 -18.96
CA LYS A 78 16.52 0.87 -18.43
C LYS A 78 17.60 0.14 -19.21
N SER A 79 18.42 0.88 -19.95
CA SER A 79 19.56 0.31 -20.66
C SER A 79 20.43 -0.50 -19.69
N PRO A 80 20.90 -1.69 -20.08
CA PRO A 80 21.65 -2.60 -19.20
C PRO A 80 22.99 -2.01 -18.71
N ILE A 81 23.47 -0.94 -19.36
CA ILE A 81 24.69 -0.25 -18.98
C ILE A 81 24.39 1.24 -18.75
N SER A 82 24.91 1.77 -17.64
CA SER A 82 24.77 3.20 -17.33
C SER A 82 25.54 4.03 -18.37
N PRO A 83 24.98 5.14 -18.87
CA PRO A 83 25.69 6.08 -19.75
C PRO A 83 27.03 6.56 -19.20
N ILE A 84 27.17 6.64 -17.87
CA ILE A 84 28.41 7.04 -17.20
C ILE A 84 29.55 6.07 -17.55
N TRP A 85 29.30 4.77 -17.55
CA TRP A 85 30.31 3.77 -17.88
C TRP A 85 30.72 3.82 -19.35
N ILE A 86 29.78 4.09 -20.25
CA ILE A 86 30.08 4.32 -21.67
C ILE A 86 31.01 5.53 -21.82
N GLY A 87 30.72 6.62 -21.10
CA GLY A 87 31.56 7.83 -21.10
C GLY A 87 32.97 7.56 -20.58
N VAL A 88 33.10 6.83 -19.46
CA VAL A 88 34.39 6.44 -18.88
C VAL A 88 35.18 5.56 -19.84
N LEU A 89 34.58 4.52 -20.43
CA LEU A 89 35.27 3.66 -21.40
C LEU A 89 35.70 4.44 -22.64
N GLY A 90 34.83 5.32 -23.17
CA GLY A 90 35.18 6.19 -24.28
C GLY A 90 36.37 7.08 -23.96
N PHE A 91 36.41 7.65 -22.74
CA PHE A 91 37.55 8.43 -22.28
C PHE A 91 38.82 7.60 -22.09
N ILE A 92 38.75 6.33 -21.68
CA ILE A 92 39.95 5.48 -21.60
C ILE A 92 40.55 5.22 -22.99
N ILE A 93 39.70 5.01 -23.99
CA ILE A 93 40.12 4.73 -25.37
C ILE A 93 40.63 6.00 -26.07
N PHE A 94 39.92 7.12 -25.93
CA PHE A 94 40.20 8.36 -26.68
C PHE A 94 40.81 9.48 -25.84
N GLY A 95 40.85 9.36 -24.52
CA GLY A 95 41.28 10.43 -23.63
C GLY A 95 42.74 10.81 -23.80
N GLY A 96 43.60 9.83 -24.12
CA GLY A 96 45.00 10.11 -24.47
C GLY A 96 45.13 10.92 -25.75
N LEU A 97 44.37 10.57 -26.80
CA LEU A 97 44.31 11.32 -28.07
C LEU A 97 43.75 12.73 -27.88
N LEU A 98 42.73 12.86 -27.03
CA LEU A 98 42.13 14.15 -26.70
C LEU A 98 43.12 15.03 -25.92
N PHE A 99 43.83 14.46 -24.96
CA PHE A 99 44.85 15.17 -24.18
C PHE A 99 46.06 15.55 -25.02
N GLU A 100 46.49 14.69 -25.95
CA GLU A 100 47.55 14.98 -26.92
C GLU A 100 47.17 16.12 -27.88
N ALA A 101 45.94 16.12 -28.39
CA ALA A 101 45.47 17.19 -29.25
C ALA A 101 45.39 18.53 -28.48
N LEU A 102 44.88 18.50 -27.25
CA LEU A 102 44.80 19.69 -26.40
C LEU A 102 46.19 20.19 -25.99
N SER A 103 47.09 19.30 -25.58
CA SER A 103 48.47 19.68 -25.24
C SER A 103 49.17 20.30 -26.44
N ARG A 104 48.98 19.77 -27.64
CA ARG A 104 49.59 20.30 -28.86
C ARG A 104 49.00 21.62 -29.37
N MET A 105 47.80 21.98 -28.95
CA MET A 105 47.21 23.29 -29.27
C MET A 105 47.53 24.35 -28.22
N PHE A 106 47.83 23.96 -26.98
CA PHE A 106 48.05 24.88 -25.85
C PHE A 106 49.47 24.87 -25.27
N ALA A 107 50.34 23.97 -25.72
CA ALA A 107 51.78 23.92 -25.44
C ALA A 107 52.56 24.21 -26.73
#